data_AF-A0A844EML0-F1
#
_entry.id   AF-A0A844EML0-F1
#
_cell.length_a   1.000
_cell.length_b   1.000
_cell.length_c   1.000
_cell.angle_alpha   90.00
_cell.angle_beta   90.00
_cell.angle_gamma   90.00
#
_symmetry.space_group_name_H-M   'P 1'
#
loop_
_entity.id
_entity.type
_entity.pdbx_description
1 polymer ?
#
loop_
_entity_poly.entity_id
_entity_poly.type
_entity_poly.pdbx_seq_one_letter_code
_entity_poly.pdbx_strand_id
1 'polypeptide(L)' 'MKQVVKAPRIGLTEGLIVLAMMLLIMGFSVIKLQISPQIPILFVILLLIAWAKVRRFSWDSVNQG' A
#
# COMPACT_ATOMS: atom_id res chain seq x y z
N MET A 1 -3.44 34.82 5.85
CA MET A 1 -3.13 33.86 4.76
C MET A 1 -3.51 32.45 5.23
N LYS A 2 -4.62 31.88 4.76
CA LYS A 2 -4.98 30.48 5.05
C LYS A 2 -4.27 29.60 4.01
N GLN A 3 -3.28 28.84 4.46
CA GLN A 3 -2.62 27.83 3.63
C GLN A 3 -3.66 26.75 3.29
N VAL A 4 -4.13 26.74 2.04
CA VAL A 4 -5.02 25.70 1.52
C VAL A 4 -4.15 24.46 1.32
N VAL A 5 -4.15 23.57 2.31
CA VAL A 5 -3.55 22.23 2.21
C VAL A 5 -4.31 21.50 1.09
N LYS A 6 -3.69 21.34 -0.07
CA LYS A 6 -4.20 20.47 -1.14
C LYS A 6 -4.17 19.03 -0.60
N ALA A 7 -5.34 18.49 -0.27
CA ALA A 7 -5.47 17.08 0.05
C ALA A 7 -4.92 16.26 -1.13
N PRO A 8 -3.96 15.35 -0.91
CA PRO A 8 -3.48 14.48 -1.97
C PRO A 8 -4.66 13.62 -2.44
N ARG A 9 -5.19 13.94 -3.62
CA ARG A 9 -6.26 13.17 -4.24
C ARG A 9 -5.66 11.88 -4.77
N ILE A 10 -5.69 10.83 -3.96
CA ILE A 10 -5.48 9.47 -4.47
C ILE A 10 -6.65 9.19 -5.41
N GLY A 11 -6.36 9.00 -6.69
CA GLY A 11 -7.36 8.51 -7.61
C GLY A 11 -7.74 7.07 -7.25
N LEU A 12 -9.01 6.70 -7.39
CA LEU A 12 -9.47 5.30 -7.26
C LEU A 12 -8.58 4.33 -8.06
N THR A 13 -8.08 4.77 -9.22
CA THR A 13 -7.15 4.04 -10.06
C THR A 13 -5.80 3.78 -9.39
N GLU A 14 -5.23 4.74 -8.65
CA GLU A 14 -3.97 4.52 -7.91
C GLU A 14 -4.15 3.50 -6.80
N GLY A 15 -5.27 3.56 -6.07
CA GLY A 15 -5.61 2.57 -5.04
C GLY A 15 -5.80 1.16 -5.62
N LEU A 16 -6.50 1.06 -6.76
CA LEU A 16 -6.71 -0.20 -7.45
C LEU A 16 -5.41 -0.83 -7.97
N ILE A 17 -4.49 -0.01 -8.49
CA ILE A 17 -3.17 -0.48 -8.94
C ILE A 17 -2.34 -0.99 -7.76
N VAL A 18 -2.32 -0.27 -6.64
CA VAL A 18 -1.60 -0.70 -5.43
C VAL A 18 -2.15 -2.03 -4.92
N LEU A 19 -3.48 -2.15 -4.82
CA LEU A 19 -4.15 -3.38 -4.42
C LEU A 19 -3.79 -4.57 -5.32
N ALA A 20 -3.88 -4.39 -6.64
CA ALA A 20 -3.54 -5.42 -7.61
C ALA A 20 -2.06 -5.83 -7.52
N MET A 21 -1.16 -4.86 -7.36
CA MET A 21 0.27 -5.12 -7.24
C MET A 21 0.59 -5.94 -5.97
N MET A 22 -0.09 -5.66 -4.86
CA MET A 22 0.07 -6.40 -3.61
C MET A 22 -0.41 -7.84 -3.71
N LEU A 23 -1.56 -8.07 -4.34
CA LEU A 23 -2.10 -9.40 -4.63
C LEU A 23 -1.13 -10.22 -5.49
N LEU A 24 -0.56 -9.61 -6.52
CA LEU A 24 0.44 -10.27 -7.38
C LEU A 24 1.72 -10.62 -6.62
N ILE A 25 2.24 -9.71 -5.78
CA ILE A 25 3.45 -9.96 -5.00
C ILE A 25 3.22 -11.08 -3.99
N MET A 26 2.10 -11.07 -3.26
CA MET A 26 1.77 -12.16 -2.33
C MET A 26 1.58 -13.49 -3.07
N GLY A 27 0.77 -13.50 -4.14
CA GLY A 27 0.48 -14.72 -4.89
C GLY A 27 1.73 -15.32 -5.54
N PHE A 28 2.54 -14.49 -6.18
CA PHE A 28 3.77 -14.96 -6.83
C PHE A 28 4.81 -15.44 -5.81
N SER A 29 4.94 -14.74 -4.68
CA SER A 29 5.90 -15.12 -3.63
C SER A 29 5.53 -16.43 -2.94
N VAL A 30 4.25 -16.68 -2.65
CA VAL A 30 3.80 -17.94 -2.03
C VAL A 30 3.93 -19.11 -2.99
N ILE A 31 3.48 -18.95 -4.24
CA ILE A 31 3.38 -20.05 -5.20
C ILE A 31 4.75 -20.45 -5.77
N LYS A 32 5.63 -19.49 -6.11
CA LYS A 32 6.94 -19.81 -6.69
C LYS A 32 8.03 -20.10 -5.67
N LEU A 33 8.02 -19.45 -4.52
CA LEU A 33 9.12 -19.56 -3.56
C LEU A 33 8.83 -20.57 -2.44
N GLN A 34 7.61 -21.16 -2.39
CA GLN A 34 7.14 -22.04 -1.31
C GLN A 34 7.38 -21.45 0.09
N ILE A 35 7.43 -20.13 0.19
CA ILE A 35 7.66 -19.44 1.45
C ILE A 35 6.35 -19.47 2.24
N SER A 36 6.44 -19.68 3.56
CA SER A 36 5.30 -19.58 4.48
C SER A 36 4.52 -18.28 4.22
N PRO A 37 3.17 -18.33 4.13
CA PRO A 37 2.34 -17.17 3.81
C PRO A 37 2.60 -15.93 4.66
N GLN A 38 3.10 -16.12 5.89
CA GLN A 38 3.40 -15.03 6.81
C GLN A 38 4.50 -14.08 6.30
N ILE A 39 5.53 -14.58 5.61
CA ILE A 39 6.66 -13.75 5.15
C ILE A 39 6.24 -12.82 3.99
N PRO A 40 5.54 -13.29 2.93
CA PRO A 40 4.99 -12.42 1.89
C PRO A 40 4.00 -11.38 2.42
N ILE A 41 3.18 -11.73 3.41
CA ILE A 41 2.24 -10.80 4.05
C ILE A 41 3.00 -9.64 4.71
N LEU A 42 4.03 -9.95 5.51
CA LEU A 42 4.86 -8.93 6.15
C LEU A 42 5.61 -8.06 5.14
N PHE A 43 6.08 -8.65 4.04
CA PHE A 43 6.74 -7.92 2.96
C PHE A 43 5.80 -6.93 2.28
N VAL A 44 4.56 -7.34 2.01
CA VAL A 44 3.52 -6.47 1.45
C VAL A 44 3.16 -5.34 2.41
N ILE A 45 3.04 -5.61 3.72
CA ILE A 45 2.80 -4.58 4.73
C ILE A 45 3.96 -3.58 4.79
N LEU A 46 5.21 -4.06 4.72
CA LEU A 46 6.39 -3.19 4.66
C LEU A 46 6.36 -2.28 3.41
N LEU A 47 6.02 -2.83 2.24
CA LEU A 47 5.88 -2.06 1.01
C LEU A 47 4.77 -1.02 1.12
N LEU A 48 3.64 -1.34 1.75
CA LEU A 48 2.57 -0.38 2.03
C LEU A 48 3.06 0.76 2.93
N ILE A 49 3.77 0.44 4.02
CA ILE A 49 4.29 1.44 4.95
C ILE A 49 5.29 2.35 4.23
N ALA A 50 6.18 1.77 3.42
CA ALA A 50 7.14 2.52 2.61
C ALA A 50 6.42 3.41 1.58
N TRP A 51 5.41 2.89 0.89
CA TRP A 51 4.61 3.62 -0.08
C TRP A 51 3.85 4.78 0.57
N ALA A 52 3.20 4.54 1.72
CA ALA A 52 2.51 5.57 2.50
C ALA A 52 3.49 6.67 2.97
N LYS A 53 4.68 6.28 3.43
CA LYS A 53 5.75 7.21 3.83
C LYS A 53 6.22 8.08 2.67
N VAL A 54 6.45 7.50 1.49
CA VAL A 54 6.87 8.24 0.28
C VAL A 54 5.77 9.20 -0.18
N ARG A 55 4.51 8.80 -0.08
CA ARG A 55 3.36 9.64 -0.45
C ARG A 55 3.00 10.69 0.62
N ARG A 56 3.70 10.72 1.76
CA ARG A 56 3.37 11.49 2.97
C ARG A 56 1.89 11.33 3.37
N PHE A 57 1.34 10.13 3.16
CA PHE A 57 0.00 9.80 3.57
C PHE A 57 0.03 9.37 5.04
N SER A 58 -0.86 9.93 5.86
CA SER A 58 -1.05 9.43 7.21
C SER A 58 -1.76 8.07 7.14
N TRP A 59 -1.22 7.08 7.85
CA TRP A 59 -1.88 5.80 8.08
C TRP A 59 -3.29 5.97 8.67
N ASP A 60 -3.52 7.06 9.43
CA ASP A 60 -4.84 7.48 9.90
C ASP A 60 -5.86 7.60 8.78
N SER A 61 -5.53 8.26 7.68
CA SER A 61 -6.44 8.45 6.55
C SER A 61 -6.77 7.17 5.77
N VAL A 62 -5.92 6.13 5.86
CA VAL A 62 -6.19 4.82 5.23
C VAL A 62 -7.06 3.95 6.14
N ASN A 63 -6.91 4.08 7.46
CA ASN A 63 -7.66 3.30 8.45
C ASN A 63 -9.01 3.95 8.85
N GLN A 64 -9.21 5.24 8.57
CA GLN A 64 -10.45 5.96 8.87
C GLN A 64 -11.57 5.78 7.82
N GLY A 65 -11.27 5.15 6.67
CA GLY A 65 -12.24 4.91 5.59
C GLY A 65 -12.27 6.01 4.54
#